data_AF-A0AAW8G7R4-F1
#
_entry.id   AF-A0AAW8G7R4-F1
#
_cell.length_a   1.000
_cell.length_b   1.000
_cell.length_c   1.000
_cell.angle_alpha   90.00
_cell.angle_beta   90.00
_cell.angle_gamma   90.00
#
_symmetry.space_group_name_H-M   'P 1'
#
loop_
_entity.id
_entity.type
_entity.pdbx_description
1 polymer ?
#
loop_
_entity_poly.entity_id
_entity_poly.type
_entity_poly.pdbx_seq_one_letter_code
_entity_poly.pdbx_strand_id
1 'polypeptide(L)'
;MEKVIVICGIYSFLFGIFHLFFWRFFKWKKELAKLSLVNKGVVQILNIQLIFFFFSMAFICFFFTKELVETSLGKTFLVVNSGFLGNKDNQPVYFLKN
;
A
#
# COMPACT_ATOMS: atom_id res chain seq x y z
N MET A 1 -11.81 18.39 4.40
CA MET A 1 -11.71 16.96 4.77
C MET A 1 -12.11 16.07 3.59
N GLU A 2 -13.34 16.16 3.07
CA GLU A 2 -13.80 15.32 1.95
C GLU A 2 -12.90 15.37 0.70
N LYS A 3 -12.52 16.57 0.24
CA LYS A 3 -11.59 16.73 -0.90
C LYS A 3 -10.26 16.00 -0.70
N VAL A 4 -9.73 16.00 0.53
CA VAL A 4 -8.48 15.32 0.87
C VAL A 4 -8.65 13.81 0.76
N ILE A 5 -9.78 13.27 1.23
CA ILE A 5 -10.09 11.84 1.13
C ILE A 5 -10.23 11.40 -0.34
N VAL A 6 -10.85 12.22 -1.18
CA VAL A 6 -10.93 11.93 -2.62
C VAL A 6 -9.53 11.93 -3.27
N ILE A 7 -8.68 12.89 -2.92
CA ILE A 7 -7.28 12.90 -3.38
C ILE A 7 -6.54 11.65 -2.89
N CYS A 8 -6.74 11.23 -1.63
CA CYS A 8 -6.19 9.97 -1.11
C CYS A 8 -6.69 8.77 -1.92
N GLY A 9 -7.97 8.72 -2.30
CA GLY A 9 -8.53 7.67 -3.14
C GLY A 9 -7.88 7.62 -4.53
N ILE A 10 -7.70 8.78 -5.18
CA ILE A 10 -7.01 8.87 -6.48
C ILE A 10 -5.56 8.40 -6.35
N TYR A 11 -4.87 8.87 -5.30
CA TYR A 11 -3.50 8.46 -5.01
C TYR A 11 -3.40 6.95 -4.83
N SER A 12 -4.24 6.34 -3.98
CA SER A 12 -4.27 4.89 -3.77
C SER A 12 -4.58 4.12 -5.05
N PHE A 13 -5.52 4.60 -5.87
CA PHE A 13 -5.87 3.98 -7.14
C PHE A 13 -4.70 3.96 -8.12
N LEU A 14 -4.05 5.12 -8.33
CA LEU A 14 -2.88 5.23 -9.19
C LEU A 14 -1.71 4.38 -8.67
N PHE A 15 -1.56 4.29 -7.35
CA PHE A 15 -0.52 3.47 -6.73
C PHE A 15 -0.78 1.98 -6.91
N GLY A 16 -2.03 1.52 -6.83
CA GLY A 16 -2.43 0.16 -7.18
C GLY A 16 -2.11 -0.18 -8.64
N ILE A 17 -2.41 0.75 -9.56
CA ILE A 17 -2.04 0.63 -10.98
C ILE A 17 -0.52 0.53 -11.15
N PHE A 18 0.25 1.39 -10.46
CA PHE A 18 1.70 1.37 -10.51
C PHE A 18 2.28 0.00 -10.08
N HIS A 19 1.71 -0.65 -9.06
CA HIS A 19 2.14 -1.98 -8.60
C HIS A 19 1.86 -3.09 -9.63
N LEU A 20 0.80 -2.96 -10.44
CA LEU A 20 0.56 -3.89 -11.56
C LEU A 20 1.72 -3.86 -12.57
N PHE A 21 2.39 -2.72 -12.71
CA PHE A 21 3.53 -2.59 -13.62
C PHE A 21 4.83 -3.16 -13.07
N PHE A 22 4.90 -3.61 -11.81
CA PHE A 22 6.15 -4.11 -11.22
C PHE A 22 6.71 -5.31 -11.96
N TRP A 23 5.83 -6.21 -12.41
CA TRP A 23 6.23 -7.36 -13.23
C TRP A 23 6.97 -6.94 -14.52
N ARG A 24 6.61 -5.78 -15.09
CA ARG A 24 7.19 -5.25 -16.33
C ARG A 24 8.41 -4.36 -16.06
N PHE A 25 8.29 -3.37 -15.18
CA PHE A 25 9.36 -2.38 -14.92
C PHE A 25 10.60 -3.00 -14.27
N PHE A 26 10.42 -3.92 -13.33
CA PHE A 26 11.54 -4.53 -12.61
C PHE A 26 12.01 -5.85 -13.23
N LYS A 27 11.53 -6.19 -14.45
CA LYS A 27 11.90 -7.44 -15.15
C LYS A 27 11.80 -8.67 -14.25
N TRP A 28 10.72 -8.78 -13.48
CA TRP A 28 10.59 -9.76 -12.39
C TRP A 28 10.83 -11.20 -12.81
N LYS A 29 10.59 -11.57 -14.07
CA LYS A 29 10.96 -12.90 -14.59
C LYS A 29 12.45 -13.21 -14.38
N LYS A 30 13.34 -12.23 -14.58
CA LYS A 30 14.79 -12.36 -14.42
C LYS A 30 15.22 -12.17 -12.96
N GLU A 31 14.68 -11.15 -12.29
CA GLU A 31 15.13 -10.81 -10.94
C GLU A 31 14.61 -11.79 -9.88
N LEU A 32 13.34 -12.21 -9.96
CA LEU A 32 12.80 -13.19 -9.01
C LEU A 32 13.41 -14.59 -9.19
N ALA A 33 13.97 -14.91 -10.36
CA ALA A 33 14.66 -16.18 -10.58
C ALA A 33 15.97 -16.30 -9.77
N LYS A 34 16.52 -15.18 -9.30
CA LYS A 34 17.71 -15.15 -8.42
C LYS A 34 17.38 -15.43 -6.95
N LEU A 35 16.09 -15.40 -6.58
CA LEU A 35 15.64 -15.64 -5.21
C LEU A 35 15.36 -17.13 -4.98
N SER A 36 15.42 -17.55 -3.71
CA SER A 36 14.90 -18.86 -3.30
C SER A 36 13.41 -18.96 -3.63
N LEU A 37 12.93 -20.19 -3.83
CA LEU A 37 11.53 -20.46 -4.21
C LEU A 37 10.54 -19.84 -3.21
N VAL A 38 10.85 -19.93 -1.92
CA VAL A 38 10.04 -19.33 -0.84
C VAL A 38 10.01 -17.81 -0.96
N ASN A 39 11.19 -17.16 -1.05
CA ASN A 39 11.27 -15.70 -1.09
C ASN A 39 10.61 -15.12 -2.34
N LYS A 40 10.75 -15.80 -3.49
CA LYS A 40 10.05 -15.46 -4.72
C LYS A 40 8.53 -15.48 -4.53
N GLY A 41 7.99 -16.54 -3.92
CA GLY A 41 6.56 -16.66 -3.64
C GLY A 41 6.08 -15.55 -2.70
N VAL A 42 6.81 -15.29 -1.61
CA VAL A 42 6.48 -14.24 -0.63
C VAL A 42 6.39 -12.86 -1.30
N VAL A 43 7.38 -12.48 -2.11
CA VAL A 43 7.38 -11.17 -2.81
C VAL A 43 6.20 -11.05 -3.78
N GLN A 44 5.87 -12.13 -4.50
CA GLN A 44 4.73 -12.13 -5.43
C GLN A 44 3.39 -12.00 -4.69
N ILE A 45 3.20 -12.77 -3.62
CA ILE A 45 1.99 -12.70 -2.79
C ILE A 45 1.86 -11.31 -2.18
N LEU A 46 2.94 -10.77 -1.61
CA LEU A 46 2.94 -9.44 -1.01
C LEU A 46 2.53 -8.36 -2.01
N ASN A 47 3.03 -8.41 -3.25
CA ASN A 47 2.67 -7.43 -4.26
C ASN A 47 1.20 -7.52 -4.69
N ILE A 48 0.66 -8.73 -4.83
CA ILE A 48 -0.76 -8.94 -5.13
C ILE A 48 -1.62 -8.41 -3.96
N GLN A 49 -1.23 -8.71 -2.72
CA GLN A 49 -1.92 -8.21 -1.52
C GLN A 49 -1.89 -6.68 -1.44
N LEU A 50 -0.75 -6.05 -1.78
CA LEU A 50 -0.64 -4.60 -1.82
C LEU A 50 -1.53 -3.99 -2.91
N ILE A 51 -1.59 -4.59 -4.10
CA ILE A 51 -2.51 -4.15 -5.16
C ILE A 51 -3.95 -4.19 -4.67
N PHE A 52 -4.36 -5.31 -4.08
CA PHE A 52 -5.71 -5.46 -3.52
C PHE A 52 -5.98 -4.42 -2.42
N PHE A 53 -5.03 -4.20 -1.52
CA PHE A 53 -5.12 -3.19 -0.46
C PHE A 53 -5.29 -1.78 -1.03
N PHE A 54 -4.48 -1.37 -2.01
CA PHE A 54 -4.57 -0.04 -2.61
C PHE A 54 -5.88 0.20 -3.35
N PHE A 55 -6.39 -0.79 -4.08
CA PHE A 55 -7.69 -0.68 -4.71
C PHE A 55 -8.84 -0.66 -3.69
N SER A 56 -8.74 -1.45 -2.62
CA SER A 56 -9.71 -1.42 -1.52
C SER A 56 -9.72 -0.06 -0.83
N MET A 57 -8.56 0.54 -0.58
CA MET A 57 -8.46 1.89 -0.02
C MET A 57 -9.05 2.94 -0.95
N ALA A 58 -8.76 2.87 -2.25
CA ALA A 58 -9.37 3.76 -3.23
C ALA A 58 -10.90 3.65 -3.24
N PHE A 59 -11.42 2.42 -3.23
CA PHE A 59 -12.85 2.15 -3.15
C PHE A 59 -13.47 2.75 -1.87
N ILE A 60 -12.88 2.50 -0.71
CA ILE A 60 -13.37 3.06 0.57
C ILE A 60 -13.37 4.59 0.54
N CYS A 61 -12.29 5.22 0.05
CA CYS A 61 -12.19 6.67 -0.04
C CYS A 61 -13.23 7.30 -0.98
N PHE A 62 -13.63 6.64 -2.07
CA PHE A 62 -14.62 7.17 -3.01
C PHE A 62 -16.06 6.91 -2.62
N PHE A 63 -16.37 5.73 -2.08
CA PHE A 63 -17.76 5.32 -1.81
C PHE A 63 -18.20 5.60 -0.38
N PHE A 64 -17.26 5.65 0.58
CA PHE A 64 -17.55 5.82 2.01
C PHE A 64 -16.98 7.14 2.56
N THR A 65 -16.77 8.15 1.71
CA THR A 65 -16.20 9.45 2.12
C THR A 65 -16.95 10.10 3.28
N LYS A 66 -18.30 10.07 3.23
CA LYS A 66 -19.13 10.68 4.28
C LYS A 66 -18.97 9.96 5.61
N GLU A 67 -19.06 8.64 5.59
CA GLU A 67 -18.88 7.81 6.78
C GLU A 67 -17.49 7.96 7.40
N LEU A 68 -16.45 8.11 6.56
CA LEU A 68 -15.09 8.37 7.00
C LEU A 68 -14.94 9.68 7.78
N VAL A 69 -15.69 10.72 7.40
CA VAL A 69 -15.61 12.05 8.03
C VAL A 69 -16.53 12.18 9.23
N GLU A 70 -17.71 11.56 9.18
CA GLU A 70 -18.76 11.78 10.18
C GLU A 70 -18.65 10.82 11.37
N THR A 71 -18.20 9.58 11.15
CA THR A 71 -18.21 8.54 12.19
C THR A 71 -16.91 8.49 12.99
N SER A 72 -17.01 8.11 14.27
CA SER A 72 -15.83 7.86 15.12
C SER A 72 -14.96 6.71 14.61
N LEU A 73 -15.59 5.71 13.97
CA LEU A 73 -14.88 4.60 13.31
C LEU A 73 -14.07 5.12 12.12
N GLY A 74 -14.68 5.92 11.25
CA GLY A 74 -14.04 6.53 10.08
C GLY A 74 -12.85 7.41 10.45
N LYS A 75 -13.00 8.25 11.47
CA LYS A 75 -11.90 9.08 11.99
C LYS A 75 -10.75 8.23 12.55
N THR A 76 -11.07 7.21 13.35
CA THR A 76 -10.06 6.26 13.86
C THR A 76 -9.35 5.55 12.73
N PHE A 77 -10.09 5.10 11.71
CA PHE A 77 -9.53 4.47 10.53
C PHE A 77 -8.53 5.39 9.81
N LEU A 78 -8.88 6.66 9.59
CA LEU A 78 -7.97 7.64 9.00
C LEU A 78 -6.70 7.85 9.85
N VAL A 79 -6.84 7.97 11.17
CA VAL A 79 -5.71 8.13 12.12
C VAL A 79 -4.78 6.91 12.10
N VAL A 80 -5.35 5.69 12.16
CA VAL A 80 -4.55 4.45 12.12
C VAL A 80 -3.78 4.33 10.81
N ASN A 81 -4.44 4.61 9.68
CA ASN A 81 -3.80 4.55 8.36
C ASN A 81 -2.71 5.62 8.19
N SER A 82 -2.86 6.80 8.81
CA SER A 82 -1.83 7.85 8.78
C SER A 82 -0.66 7.54 9.74
N GLY A 83 -0.92 6.89 10.88
CA GLY A 83 0.10 6.43 11.82
C GLY A 83 1.06 5.38 11.25
N PHE A 84 0.61 4.58 10.28
CA PHE A 84 1.46 3.61 9.58
C PHE A 84 2.68 4.26 8.90
N LEU A 85 2.58 5.52 8.45
CA LEU A 85 3.70 6.27 7.87
C LEU A 85 4.57 6.98 8.92
N GLY A 86 4.04 7.24 10.13
CA GLY A 86 4.75 7.93 11.21
C GLY A 86 5.82 7.10 11.92
N ASN A 87 5.80 5.77 11.78
CA ASN A 87 6.80 4.87 12.40
C ASN A 87 8.13 4.81 11.64
N LYS A 88 8.39 5.74 10.71
CA LYS A 88 9.63 5.79 9.94
C LYS A 88 10.86 6.10 10.81
N ASP A 89 10.66 6.71 11.97
CA ASP A 89 11.73 7.16 12.88
C ASP A 89 12.33 6.05 13.75
N ASN A 90 11.80 4.81 13.70
CA ASN A 90 12.23 3.70 14.56
C ASN A 90 12.77 2.48 13.80
N GLN A 91 13.20 2.61 12.54
CA GLN A 91 13.88 1.51 11.85
C GLN A 91 15.34 1.41 12.34
N PRO A 92 15.74 0.35 13.06
CA PRO A 92 17.11 0.22 13.47
C PRO A 92 17.98 -0.24 12.28
N VAL A 93 19.15 0.37 12.17
CA VAL A 93 20.15 0.29 11.10
C VAL A 93 20.85 -1.10 11.01
N TYR A 94 20.17 -2.20 11.33
CA TYR A 94 20.78 -3.53 11.46
C TYR A 94 21.04 -4.27 10.14
N PHE A 95 20.63 -3.74 8.97
CA PHE A 95 20.72 -4.46 7.69
C PHE A 95 21.89 -4.06 6.77
N LEU A 96 22.78 -3.14 7.18
CA LEU A 96 23.92 -2.68 6.35
C LEU A 96 25.29 -3.19 6.82
N LYS A 97 25.32 -4.27 7.60
CA LYS A 97 26.58 -4.91 8.00
C LYS A 97 26.51 -6.41 7.74
N ASN A 98 26.68 -6.79 6.47
CA ASN A 98 27.23 -8.08 6.04
C ASN A 98 27.65 -7.98 4.58
#